data_AF-A0A7S8J1E0-F1
#
_entry.id   AF-A0A7S8J1E0-F1
#
_cell.length_a   1.000
_cell.length_b   1.000
_cell.length_c   1.000
_cell.angle_alpha   90.00
_cell.angle_beta   90.00
_cell.angle_gamma   90.00
#
_symmetry.space_group_name_H-M   'P 1'
#
loop_
_entity.id
_entity.type
_entity.pdbx_description
1 polymer ?
#
loop_
_entity_poly.entity_id
_entity_poly.type
_entity_poly.pdbx_seq_one_letter_code
_entity_poly.pdbx_strand_id
1 'polypeptide(L)'
;METNLTWIATVVFIGLLTACPLVYAEPYELSQTDVIEPKTISSVDISLFGVKLGDSENKAVENLVTEHISGIKAEQEATFIFLLDQRKPTGPMAGVRIQDGKVDLLFINNRFAFKTRGVFRNVLNSESPEEIRKLLGQEEYGDENVMGAILAYDKQGFQVNYLGKDINIEFAQPH
;
A
#
# COMPACT_ATOMS: atom_id res chain seq x y z
N MET A 1 -28.00 21.82 67.25
CA MET A 1 -26.69 22.47 67.10
C MET A 1 -25.63 21.38 67.19
N GLU A 2 -24.63 21.28 66.31
CA GLU A 2 -24.40 22.03 65.07
C GLU A 2 -23.44 21.25 64.14
N THR A 3 -23.83 21.15 62.87
CA THR A 3 -22.99 21.05 61.66
C THR A 3 -21.75 20.15 61.61
N ASN A 4 -21.94 19.02 60.91
CA ASN A 4 -21.10 18.39 59.88
C ASN A 4 -19.87 19.15 59.29
N LEU A 5 -18.98 18.32 58.71
CA LEU A 5 -18.14 18.55 57.52
C LEU A 5 -16.79 19.29 57.70
N THR A 6 -15.68 18.55 57.54
CA THR A 6 -14.51 18.99 56.74
C THR A 6 -13.61 17.83 56.25
N TRP A 7 -13.82 17.46 54.98
CA TRP A 7 -12.81 17.05 53.98
C TRP A 7 -11.70 16.01 54.31
N ILE A 8 -11.97 14.75 53.97
CA ILE A 8 -10.92 13.83 53.46
C ILE A 8 -10.82 14.07 51.95
N ALA A 9 -9.69 14.59 51.47
CA ALA A 9 -9.47 14.83 50.04
C ALA A 9 -7.97 14.82 49.65
N THR A 10 -7.40 13.63 49.49
CA THR A 10 -6.25 13.44 48.59
C THR A 10 -6.66 12.40 47.55
N VAL A 11 -6.97 12.89 46.35
CA VAL A 11 -7.46 12.07 45.24
C VAL A 11 -6.36 11.11 44.79
N VAL A 12 -6.72 9.83 44.66
CA VAL A 12 -5.88 8.81 44.02
C VAL A 12 -5.75 9.16 42.54
N PHE A 13 -4.61 9.75 42.15
CA PHE A 13 -4.30 10.09 40.75
C PHE A 13 -3.81 8.84 40.00
N ILE A 14 -4.67 7.83 39.89
CA ILE A 14 -4.45 6.61 39.11
C ILE A 14 -5.54 6.53 38.05
N GLY A 15 -5.15 6.67 36.79
CA GLY A 15 -6.03 6.44 35.64
C GLY A 15 -6.19 7.63 34.70
N LEU A 16 -5.13 7.93 33.93
CA LEU A 16 -5.25 8.14 32.48
C LEU A 16 -3.88 8.13 31.78
N LEU A 17 -3.10 7.06 31.97
CA LEU A 17 -2.16 6.62 30.94
C LEU A 17 -2.86 5.55 30.11
N THR A 18 -3.82 6.00 29.28
CA THR A 18 -4.29 5.22 28.15
C THR A 18 -3.07 4.93 27.29
N ALA A 19 -2.64 3.66 27.28
CA ALA A 19 -1.66 3.22 26.30
C ALA A 19 -2.26 3.48 24.93
N CYS A 20 -1.73 4.49 24.22
CA CYS A 20 -1.89 4.52 22.78
C CYS A 20 -1.34 3.18 22.30
N PRO A 21 -2.10 2.36 21.56
CA PRO A 21 -1.46 1.30 20.79
C PRO A 21 -0.43 2.02 19.92
N LEU A 22 0.85 1.69 20.12
CA LEU A 22 1.85 1.96 19.12
C LEU A 22 1.45 1.08 17.93
N VAL A 23 0.61 1.64 17.07
CA VAL A 23 0.38 1.15 15.71
C VAL A 23 1.68 1.41 14.97
N TYR A 24 2.65 0.53 15.24
CA TYR A 24 3.76 0.31 14.34
C TYR A 24 3.11 -0.10 13.03
N ALA A 25 3.10 0.82 12.07
CA ALA A 25 2.73 0.50 10.71
C ALA A 25 3.51 -0.77 10.32
N GLU A 26 2.78 -1.79 9.87
CA GLU A 26 3.44 -3.03 9.47
C GLU A 26 4.50 -2.67 8.41
N PRO A 27 5.70 -3.28 8.44
CA PRO A 27 6.92 -2.76 7.79
C PRO A 27 6.87 -2.57 6.27
N TYR A 28 5.70 -2.80 5.67
CA TYR A 28 5.44 -2.94 4.25
C TYR A 28 4.09 -2.34 3.83
N GLU A 29 3.61 -1.30 4.53
CA GLU A 29 2.93 -0.21 3.80
C GLU A 29 3.83 0.28 2.63
N LEU A 30 3.34 1.16 1.77
CA LEU A 30 4.02 1.51 0.51
C LEU A 30 4.98 2.74 0.50
N SER A 31 5.63 3.26 1.54
CA SER A 31 6.06 2.71 2.85
C SER A 31 6.32 3.81 3.88
N GLN A 32 6.71 3.42 5.09
CA GLN A 32 7.21 4.35 6.11
C GLN A 32 8.75 4.35 6.26
N THR A 33 9.45 3.38 5.66
CA THR A 33 10.91 3.22 5.72
C THR A 33 11.56 3.32 4.33
N ASP A 34 12.73 3.97 4.27
CA ASP A 34 13.35 4.42 3.01
C ASP A 34 14.28 3.40 2.33
N VAL A 35 14.62 2.29 3.00
CA VAL A 35 15.63 1.33 2.52
C VAL A 35 15.10 -0.10 2.61
N ILE A 36 14.91 -0.72 1.45
CA ILE A 36 14.68 -2.17 1.30
C ILE A 36 15.74 -2.65 0.31
N GLU A 37 16.52 -3.67 0.67
CA GLU A 37 17.35 -4.37 -0.32
C GLU A 37 16.41 -5.08 -1.30
N PRO A 38 16.54 -4.92 -2.63
CA PRO A 38 15.50 -5.39 -3.55
C PRO A 38 15.20 -6.90 -3.48
N LYS A 39 16.18 -7.69 -3.06
CA LYS A 39 16.07 -9.14 -2.86
C LYS A 39 15.28 -9.54 -1.60
N THR A 40 14.99 -8.60 -0.70
CA THR A 40 14.16 -8.81 0.50
C THR A 40 12.73 -8.31 0.33
N ILE A 41 12.35 -7.83 -0.87
CA ILE A 41 10.97 -7.52 -1.20
C ILE A 41 10.17 -8.83 -1.30
N SER A 42 8.98 -8.85 -0.69
CA SER A 42 8.01 -9.93 -0.82
C SER A 42 6.61 -9.34 -0.93
N SER A 43 5.84 -9.75 -1.95
CA SER A 43 4.51 -9.21 -2.24
C SER A 43 3.49 -9.49 -1.14
N VAL A 44 3.63 -10.62 -0.43
CA VAL A 44 2.73 -11.03 0.67
C VAL A 44 2.78 -10.06 1.84
N ASP A 45 3.88 -9.33 1.95
CA ASP A 45 4.08 -8.31 2.96
C ASP A 45 3.47 -6.96 2.53
N ILE A 46 3.38 -6.67 1.22
CA ILE A 46 2.94 -5.38 0.68
C ILE A 46 1.49 -5.06 1.05
N SER A 47 1.29 -3.84 1.54
CA SER A 47 0.03 -3.31 2.04
C SER A 47 -0.36 -1.99 1.36
N LEU A 48 -1.54 -1.96 0.75
CA LEU A 48 -2.20 -0.77 0.23
C LEU A 48 -3.25 -0.31 1.25
N PHE A 49 -2.91 0.71 2.05
CA PHE A 49 -3.77 1.24 3.12
C PHE A 49 -4.31 0.17 4.10
N GLY A 50 -3.44 -0.77 4.51
CA GLY A 50 -3.79 -1.84 5.45
C GLY A 50 -4.32 -3.12 4.79
N VAL A 51 -4.52 -3.11 3.46
CA VAL A 51 -4.98 -4.26 2.66
C VAL A 51 -3.80 -4.96 1.99
N LYS A 52 -3.70 -6.27 2.21
CA LYS A 52 -2.65 -7.17 1.71
C LYS A 52 -3.22 -8.29 0.84
N LEU A 53 -2.34 -9.02 0.15
CA LEU A 53 -2.70 -10.27 -0.52
C LEU A 53 -3.28 -11.29 0.48
N GLY A 54 -4.40 -11.90 0.13
CA GLY A 54 -5.10 -12.89 0.94
C GLY A 54 -6.12 -12.33 1.93
N ASP A 55 -6.18 -11.01 2.12
CA ASP A 55 -7.22 -10.36 2.93
C ASP A 55 -8.62 -10.59 2.34
N SER A 56 -9.66 -10.53 3.18
CA SER A 56 -11.05 -10.71 2.74
C SER A 56 -11.59 -9.46 2.02
N GLU A 57 -12.57 -9.68 1.15
CA GLU A 57 -13.37 -8.61 0.53
C GLU A 57 -13.87 -7.58 1.55
N ASN A 58 -14.42 -8.04 2.69
CA ASN A 58 -14.94 -7.17 3.73
C ASN A 58 -13.87 -6.21 4.27
N LYS A 59 -12.64 -6.69 4.53
CA LYS A 59 -11.54 -5.85 5.00
C LYS A 59 -11.09 -4.86 3.92
N ALA A 60 -11.07 -5.29 2.65
CA ALA A 60 -10.75 -4.41 1.54
C ALA A 60 -11.79 -3.27 1.38
N VAL A 61 -13.09 -3.57 1.52
CA VAL A 61 -14.19 -2.59 1.47
C VAL A 61 -14.16 -1.65 2.69
N GLU A 62 -13.86 -2.17 3.88
CA GLU A 62 -13.70 -1.36 5.10
C GLU A 62 -12.56 -0.34 4.93
N ASN A 63 -11.33 -0.83 4.73
CA ASN A 63 -10.13 0.00 4.64
C ASN A 63 -10.07 0.94 3.42
N LEU A 64 -10.60 0.54 2.25
CA LEU A 64 -10.44 1.32 1.01
C LEU A 64 -11.66 2.18 0.67
N VAL A 65 -12.87 1.73 0.99
CA VAL A 65 -14.12 2.39 0.57
C VAL A 65 -14.80 3.10 1.75
N THR A 66 -14.73 2.52 2.95
CA THR A 66 -15.44 3.05 4.13
C THR A 66 -14.57 4.04 4.92
N GLU A 67 -13.28 3.76 5.09
CA GLU A 67 -12.33 4.70 5.68
C GLU A 67 -12.00 5.87 4.74
N HIS A 68 -11.88 7.07 5.30
CA HIS A 68 -11.57 8.26 4.50
C HIS A 68 -10.06 8.39 4.23
N ILE A 69 -9.62 7.98 3.05
CA ILE A 69 -8.24 8.19 2.59
C ILE A 69 -8.09 9.59 1.96
N SER A 70 -7.34 10.47 2.62
CA SER A 70 -7.20 11.87 2.21
C SER A 70 -6.71 12.06 0.77
N GLY A 71 -7.53 12.70 -0.06
CA GLY A 71 -7.25 12.99 -1.47
C GLY A 71 -7.48 11.82 -2.44
N ILE A 72 -8.06 10.71 -1.97
CA ILE A 72 -8.37 9.54 -2.79
C ILE A 72 -9.90 9.36 -2.84
N LYS A 73 -10.40 9.00 -4.03
CA LYS A 73 -11.75 8.46 -4.20
C LYS A 73 -11.63 6.98 -4.49
N ALA A 74 -12.33 6.14 -3.73
CA ALA A 74 -12.49 4.73 -4.06
C ALA A 74 -13.73 4.49 -4.92
N GLU A 75 -13.62 3.57 -5.88
CA GLU A 75 -14.70 3.14 -6.78
C GLU A 75 -14.64 1.61 -6.89
N GLN A 76 -15.73 0.91 -6.61
CA GLN A 76 -15.82 -0.55 -6.76
C GLN A 76 -16.47 -0.89 -8.10
N GLU A 77 -15.77 -1.65 -8.94
CA GLU A 77 -16.22 -2.05 -10.28
C GLU A 77 -15.91 -3.53 -10.51
N ALA A 78 -16.96 -4.34 -10.69
CA ALA A 78 -16.88 -5.80 -10.78
C ALA A 78 -16.03 -6.42 -9.65
N THR A 79 -14.88 -7.00 -9.97
CA THR A 79 -13.95 -7.63 -9.02
C THR A 79 -12.89 -6.66 -8.48
N PHE A 80 -12.92 -5.38 -8.81
CA PHE A 80 -11.90 -4.42 -8.41
C PHE A 80 -12.41 -3.35 -7.45
N ILE A 81 -11.54 -2.92 -6.53
CA ILE A 81 -11.66 -1.64 -5.83
C ILE A 81 -10.54 -0.74 -6.35
N PHE A 82 -10.92 0.28 -7.12
CA PHE A 82 -10.02 1.26 -7.71
C PHE A 82 -9.86 2.47 -6.81
N LEU A 83 -8.64 2.99 -6.74
CA LEU A 83 -8.28 4.23 -6.06
C LEU A 83 -7.91 5.28 -7.10
N LEU A 84 -8.64 6.39 -7.13
CA LEU A 84 -8.46 7.51 -8.05
C LEU A 84 -8.00 8.77 -7.29
N ASP A 85 -7.18 9.61 -7.93
CA ASP A 85 -6.89 10.95 -7.40
C ASP A 85 -8.17 11.79 -7.42
N GLN A 86 -8.64 12.19 -6.25
CA GLN A 86 -9.86 12.99 -6.10
C GLN A 86 -9.75 14.36 -6.80
N ARG A 87 -8.52 14.89 -6.97
CA ARG A 87 -8.26 16.17 -7.64
C ARG A 87 -8.22 16.04 -9.16
N LYS A 88 -7.89 14.86 -9.68
CA LYS A 88 -7.72 14.59 -11.11
C LYS A 88 -8.08 13.13 -11.44
N PRO A 89 -9.38 12.76 -11.45
CA PRO A 89 -9.83 11.38 -11.67
C PRO A 89 -9.74 11.01 -13.15
N THR A 90 -8.53 10.83 -13.67
CA THR A 90 -8.26 10.39 -15.06
C THR A 90 -8.09 8.86 -15.17
N GLY A 91 -8.63 8.11 -14.21
CA GLY A 91 -8.53 6.65 -14.09
C GLY A 91 -7.79 6.19 -12.82
N PRO A 92 -7.76 4.88 -12.55
CA PRO A 92 -7.16 4.31 -11.33
C PRO A 92 -5.66 4.57 -11.25
N MET A 93 -5.20 5.04 -10.10
CA MET A 93 -3.77 5.18 -9.78
C MET A 93 -3.26 4.02 -8.92
N ALA A 94 -4.15 3.37 -8.18
CA ALA A 94 -3.89 2.15 -7.44
C ALA A 94 -5.20 1.34 -7.31
N GLY A 95 -5.12 0.13 -6.76
CA GLY A 95 -6.31 -0.65 -6.42
C GLY A 95 -6.00 -2.08 -6.02
N VAL A 96 -7.06 -2.83 -5.73
CA VAL A 96 -7.01 -4.27 -5.47
C VAL A 96 -7.98 -5.01 -6.37
N ARG A 97 -7.65 -6.25 -6.72
CA ARG A 97 -8.57 -7.25 -7.29
C ARG A 97 -9.00 -8.21 -6.19
N ILE A 98 -10.27 -8.59 -6.23
CA ILE A 98 -10.91 -9.54 -5.34
C ILE A 98 -11.35 -10.73 -6.18
N GLN A 99 -10.78 -11.90 -5.90
CA GLN A 99 -11.16 -13.17 -6.51
C GLN A 99 -11.40 -14.21 -5.41
N ASP A 100 -12.45 -15.02 -5.57
CA ASP A 100 -12.86 -16.04 -4.60
C ASP A 100 -13.02 -15.51 -3.15
N GLY A 101 -13.50 -14.26 -3.03
CA GLY A 101 -13.74 -13.55 -1.77
C GLY A 101 -12.48 -12.99 -1.09
N LYS A 102 -11.32 -13.02 -1.75
CA LYS A 102 -10.04 -12.56 -1.23
C LYS A 102 -9.31 -11.63 -2.18
N VAL A 103 -8.47 -10.75 -1.63
CA VAL A 103 -7.54 -9.93 -2.42
C VAL A 103 -6.46 -10.82 -3.02
N ASP A 104 -6.40 -10.90 -4.35
CA ASP A 104 -5.45 -11.76 -5.07
C ASP A 104 -4.43 -10.98 -5.92
N LEU A 105 -4.69 -9.68 -6.14
CA LEU A 105 -3.77 -8.74 -6.78
C LEU A 105 -3.89 -7.35 -6.15
N LEU A 106 -2.76 -6.69 -5.93
CA LEU A 106 -2.68 -5.24 -5.67
C LEU A 106 -1.98 -4.60 -6.87
N PHE A 107 -2.36 -3.37 -7.24
CA PHE A 107 -1.62 -2.61 -8.25
C PHE A 107 -1.46 -1.14 -7.87
N ILE A 108 -0.39 -0.53 -8.36
CA ILE A 108 -0.08 0.89 -8.28
C ILE A 108 0.55 1.36 -9.59
N ASN A 109 0.43 2.65 -9.93
CA ASN A 109 1.14 3.24 -11.07
C ASN A 109 1.80 4.58 -10.75
N ASN A 110 2.53 5.13 -11.72
CA ASN A 110 3.25 6.40 -11.65
C ASN A 110 2.41 7.55 -11.04
N ARG A 111 1.10 7.60 -11.28
CA ARG A 111 0.18 8.59 -10.69
C ARG A 111 0.06 8.46 -9.17
N PHE A 112 0.27 7.28 -8.61
CA PHE A 112 0.28 7.02 -7.16
C PHE A 112 1.63 7.29 -6.50
N ALA A 113 2.69 7.60 -7.27
CA ALA A 113 4.05 7.72 -6.74
C ALA A 113 4.18 8.73 -5.58
N PHE A 114 3.35 9.78 -5.54
CA PHE A 114 3.32 10.77 -4.44
C PHE A 114 2.78 10.23 -3.11
N LYS A 115 2.07 9.09 -3.12
CA LYS A 115 1.65 8.33 -1.94
C LYS A 115 2.65 7.24 -1.55
N THR A 116 3.60 6.89 -2.43
CA THR A 116 4.62 5.86 -2.18
C THR A 116 5.92 6.43 -1.58
N ARG A 117 6.75 5.55 -1.01
CA ARG A 117 8.12 5.81 -0.56
C ARG A 117 9.07 4.67 -0.94
N GLY A 118 10.32 4.77 -0.50
CA GLY A 118 11.36 3.75 -0.70
C GLY A 118 11.58 3.39 -2.18
N VAL A 119 11.93 2.12 -2.42
CA VAL A 119 12.28 1.61 -3.75
C VAL A 119 11.15 1.77 -4.77
N PHE A 120 9.89 1.51 -4.39
CA PHE A 120 8.76 1.61 -5.31
C PHE A 120 8.49 3.04 -5.78
N ARG A 121 8.71 4.05 -4.93
CA ARG A 121 8.66 5.44 -5.38
C ARG A 121 9.69 5.70 -6.48
N ASN A 122 10.90 5.16 -6.36
CA ASN A 122 11.95 5.36 -7.35
C ASN A 122 11.63 4.60 -8.66
N VAL A 123 11.11 3.37 -8.56
CA VAL A 123 10.64 2.58 -9.71
C VAL A 123 9.53 3.33 -10.47
N LEU A 124 8.52 3.84 -9.75
CA LEU A 124 7.41 4.60 -10.33
C LEU A 124 7.81 5.95 -10.94
N ASN A 125 9.02 6.44 -10.71
CA ASN A 125 9.58 7.67 -11.30
C ASN A 125 10.77 7.38 -12.25
N SER A 126 11.04 6.12 -12.60
CA SER A 126 12.16 5.75 -13.49
C SER A 126 11.89 6.18 -14.94
N GLU A 127 12.93 6.58 -15.66
CA GLU A 127 12.84 7.02 -17.06
C GLU A 127 13.15 5.88 -18.07
N SER A 128 13.52 4.69 -17.58
CA SER A 128 13.87 3.53 -18.42
C SER A 128 13.81 2.18 -17.68
N PRO A 129 13.65 1.04 -18.40
CA PRO A 129 13.81 -0.31 -17.84
C PRO A 129 15.17 -0.52 -17.17
N GLU A 130 16.25 0.06 -17.69
CA GLU A 130 17.60 -0.03 -17.11
C GLU A 130 17.71 0.67 -15.75
N GLU A 131 16.95 1.74 -15.51
CA GLU A 131 16.86 2.35 -14.18
C GLU A 131 16.09 1.46 -13.20
N ILE A 132 14.99 0.85 -13.65
CA ILE A 132 14.24 -0.11 -12.84
C ILE A 132 15.14 -1.29 -12.43
N ARG A 133 15.97 -1.82 -13.34
CA ARG A 133 16.96 -2.86 -13.02
C ARG A 133 18.08 -2.42 -12.09
N LYS A 134 18.52 -1.15 -12.13
CA LYS A 134 19.46 -0.61 -11.13
C LYS A 134 18.82 -0.53 -9.74
N LEU A 135 17.52 -0.26 -9.68
CA LEU A 135 16.76 -0.15 -8.43
C LEU A 135 16.33 -1.50 -7.85
N LEU A 136 15.98 -2.48 -8.69
CA LEU A 136 15.40 -3.77 -8.28
C LEU A 136 16.34 -4.98 -8.45
N GLY A 137 17.44 -4.81 -9.19
CA GLY A 137 18.23 -5.92 -9.69
C GLY A 137 17.63 -6.51 -10.97
N GLN A 138 18.26 -7.59 -11.44
CA GLN A 138 17.81 -8.33 -12.62
C GLN A 138 16.57 -9.18 -12.30
N GLU A 139 15.57 -9.06 -13.17
CA GLU A 139 14.32 -9.81 -13.19
C GLU A 139 14.51 -11.30 -13.59
N GLU A 140 13.59 -12.16 -13.16
CA GLU A 140 13.54 -13.58 -13.58
C GLU A 140 13.22 -13.73 -15.07
N TYR A 141 12.28 -12.93 -15.56
CA TYR A 141 11.85 -12.89 -16.95
C TYR A 141 11.58 -11.46 -17.38
N GLY A 142 12.08 -11.10 -18.57
CA GLY A 142 11.85 -9.80 -19.18
C GLY A 142 11.39 -9.95 -20.64
N ASP A 143 10.36 -9.19 -21.02
CA ASP A 143 9.96 -8.98 -22.43
C ASP A 143 10.06 -7.49 -22.73
N GLU A 144 10.97 -7.13 -23.63
CA GLU A 144 11.16 -5.77 -24.13
C GLU A 144 10.82 -5.68 -25.61
N ASN A 145 9.92 -4.77 -25.94
CA ASN A 145 9.50 -4.52 -27.31
C ASN A 145 9.13 -3.03 -27.51
N VAL A 146 8.69 -2.68 -28.72
CA VAL A 146 8.40 -1.29 -29.10
C VAL A 146 7.30 -0.64 -28.24
N MET A 147 6.43 -1.42 -27.60
CA MET A 147 5.35 -0.91 -26.74
C MET A 147 5.76 -0.75 -25.28
N GLY A 148 6.89 -1.30 -24.84
CA GLY A 148 7.33 -1.24 -23.45
C GLY A 148 8.17 -2.44 -22.99
N ALA A 149 8.34 -2.54 -21.68
CA ALA A 149 9.01 -3.62 -20.99
C ALA A 149 8.12 -4.23 -19.91
N ILE A 150 8.07 -5.55 -19.84
CA ILE A 150 7.58 -6.30 -18.68
C ILE A 150 8.82 -6.83 -17.95
N LEU A 151 8.92 -6.57 -16.65
CA LEU A 151 10.01 -7.03 -15.78
C LEU A 151 9.40 -7.84 -14.63
N ALA A 152 9.51 -9.17 -14.69
CA ALA A 152 8.85 -10.10 -13.76
C ALA A 152 9.80 -10.55 -12.64
N TYR A 153 9.41 -10.29 -11.40
CA TYR A 153 10.12 -10.65 -10.17
C TYR A 153 9.30 -11.70 -9.40
N ASP A 154 9.01 -12.83 -10.06
CA ASP A 154 8.01 -13.82 -9.65
C ASP A 154 8.26 -14.41 -8.25
N LYS A 155 9.52 -14.55 -7.84
CA LYS A 155 9.89 -15.06 -6.49
C LYS A 155 9.58 -14.06 -5.39
N GLN A 156 9.61 -12.77 -5.71
CA GLN A 156 9.15 -11.67 -4.87
C GLN A 156 7.65 -11.40 -5.04
N GLY A 157 6.99 -12.08 -6.00
CA GLY A 157 5.56 -11.98 -6.28
C GLY A 157 5.12 -10.66 -6.88
N PHE A 158 5.95 -10.00 -7.69
CA PHE A 158 5.53 -8.77 -8.38
C PHE A 158 6.13 -8.62 -9.77
N GLN A 159 5.49 -7.83 -10.62
CA GLN A 159 6.03 -7.42 -11.92
C GLN A 159 5.95 -5.89 -12.10
N VAL A 160 6.84 -5.35 -12.92
CA VAL A 160 6.82 -3.95 -13.35
C VAL A 160 6.54 -3.88 -14.84
N ASN A 161 5.45 -3.21 -15.20
CA ASN A 161 5.01 -2.96 -16.56
C ASN A 161 5.36 -1.51 -16.93
N TYR A 162 6.47 -1.31 -17.65
CA TYR A 162 6.94 -0.01 -18.17
C TYR A 162 6.39 0.19 -19.59
N LEU A 163 5.45 1.12 -19.76
CA LEU A 163 4.74 1.40 -21.02
C LEU A 163 5.13 2.79 -21.54
N GLY A 164 6.44 3.03 -21.66
CA GLY A 164 7.04 4.26 -22.19
C GLY A 164 6.99 5.48 -21.25
N LYS A 165 5.81 5.86 -20.76
CA LYS A 165 5.64 6.91 -19.73
C LYS A 165 4.84 6.46 -18.52
N ASP A 166 4.05 5.40 -18.69
CA ASP A 166 3.24 4.83 -17.63
C ASP A 166 3.93 3.60 -17.06
N ILE A 167 4.20 3.62 -15.76
CA ILE A 167 4.78 2.50 -15.02
C ILE A 167 3.70 1.98 -14.10
N ASN A 168 3.38 0.70 -14.24
CA ASN A 168 2.50 -0.03 -13.33
C ASN A 168 3.31 -1.09 -12.59
N ILE A 169 3.01 -1.31 -11.32
CA ILE A 169 3.56 -2.40 -10.52
C ILE A 169 2.37 -3.21 -10.02
N GLU A 170 2.41 -4.51 -10.30
CA GLU A 170 1.37 -5.47 -9.94
C GLU A 170 1.97 -6.49 -8.97
N PHE A 171 1.31 -6.69 -7.83
CA PHE A 171 1.70 -7.61 -6.77
C PHE A 171 0.69 -8.75 -6.72
N ALA A 172 1.18 -9.99 -6.75
CA ALA A 172 0.41 -11.23 -6.67
C ALA A 172 1.12 -12.22 -5.74
N GLN A 173 0.53 -13.38 -5.46
CA GLN A 173 1.23 -14.42 -4.69
C GLN A 173 2.49 -14.89 -5.45
N PRO A 174 3.65 -15.07 -4.78
CA PRO A 174 4.86 -15.58 -5.43
C PRO A 174 4.66 -16.94 -6.11
N HIS A 175 5.49 -17.22 -7.12
CA HIS A 175 5.46 -18.43 -7.95
C HIS A 175 6.76 -19.25 -7.89
#